data_AF-A0A7W0XYB1-F1
#
_entry.id   AF-A0A7W0XYB1-F1
#
_cell.length_a   1.000
_cell.length_b   1.000
_cell.length_c   1.000
_cell.angle_alpha   90.00
_cell.angle_beta   90.00
_cell.angle_gamma   90.00
#
_symmetry.space_group_name_H-M   'P 1'
#
loop_
_entity.id
_entity.type
_entity.pdbx_description
1 polymer ?
#
loop_
_entity_poly.entity_id
_entity_poly.type
_entity_poly.pdbx_seq_one_letter_code
_entity_poly.pdbx_strand_id
1 'polypeptide(L)'
;MSAEAVAPRADEVAASAPVIFDAIYDPWPTPLAQAAAQAGRTVVNGLDLLVGQAVGQIELMTGRLVDPRLLLAAGRAALSAARQN
;
A
#
# COMPACT_ATOMS: atom_id res chain seq x y z
N MET A 1 13.80 -2.07 -0.99
CA MET A 1 13.95 -0.61 -0.76
C MET A 1 13.45 -0.30 0.64
N SER A 2 14.16 0.51 1.42
CA SER A 2 13.70 0.92 2.75
C SER A 2 12.68 2.05 2.65
N ALA A 3 11.75 2.13 3.61
CA ALA A 3 10.84 3.27 3.76
C ALA A 3 11.56 4.62 3.89
N GLU A 4 12.78 4.58 4.44
CA GLU A 4 13.62 5.75 4.68
C GLU A 4 14.26 6.35 3.41
N ALA A 5 14.32 5.59 2.31
CA ALA A 5 15.06 6.03 1.11
C ALA A 5 14.52 7.34 0.51
N VAL A 6 13.22 7.61 0.66
CA VAL A 6 12.56 8.80 0.11
C VAL A 6 12.38 9.90 1.16
N ALA A 7 12.71 9.65 2.44
CA ALA A 7 12.48 10.59 3.53
C ALA A 7 13.01 12.01 3.28
N PRO A 8 14.22 12.23 2.74
CA PRO A 8 14.74 13.58 2.49
C PRO A 8 13.94 14.40 1.47
N ARG A 9 13.06 13.76 0.69
CA ARG A 9 12.25 14.39 -0.37
C ARG A 9 10.75 14.15 -0.18
N ALA A 10 10.33 13.67 0.99
CA ALA A 10 8.94 13.26 1.24
C ALA A 10 7.94 14.39 0.95
N ASP A 11 8.22 15.60 1.41
CA ASP A 11 7.33 16.77 1.20
C ASP A 11 7.29 17.21 -0.27
N GLU A 12 8.44 17.22 -0.96
CA GLU A 12 8.54 17.55 -2.38
C GLU A 12 7.71 16.56 -3.23
N VAL A 13 7.88 15.26 -2.96
CA VAL A 13 7.15 14.21 -3.66
C VAL A 13 5.66 14.27 -3.33
N ALA A 14 5.28 14.46 -2.06
CA ALA A 14 3.89 14.62 -1.65
C ALA A 14 3.20 15.82 -2.33
N ALA A 15 3.92 16.91 -2.53
CA ALA A 15 3.39 18.10 -3.20
C ALA A 15 3.18 17.89 -4.72
N SER A 16 3.96 17.00 -5.35
CA SER A 16 4.04 16.84 -6.80
C SER A 16 2.76 16.32 -7.48
N ALA A 17 1.87 15.66 -6.75
CA ALA A 17 0.65 15.07 -7.29
C ALA A 17 -0.49 15.00 -6.25
N PRO A 18 -1.77 14.97 -6.68
CA PRO A 18 -2.91 14.79 -5.77
C PRO A 18 -3.00 13.36 -5.19
N VAL A 19 -2.40 12.38 -5.86
CA VAL A 19 -2.38 10.97 -5.47
C VAL A 19 -0.93 10.50 -5.41
N ILE A 20 -0.55 9.87 -4.31
CA ILE A 20 0.78 9.31 -4.08
C ILE A 20 0.66 7.79 -4.00
N PHE A 21 1.51 7.10 -4.77
CA PHE A 21 1.62 5.65 -4.71
C PHE A 21 2.91 5.26 -4.00
N ASP A 22 2.78 4.63 -2.83
CA ASP A 22 3.89 4.09 -2.05
C ASP A 22 3.83 2.56 -2.07
N ALA A 23 4.80 1.91 -2.70
CA ALA A 23 4.80 0.46 -2.86
C ALA A 23 5.05 -0.30 -1.55
N ILE A 24 5.36 0.39 -0.44
CA ILE A 24 5.58 -0.23 0.87
C ILE A 24 4.24 -0.44 1.57
N TYR A 25 4.08 -1.62 2.18
CA TYR A 25 2.92 -1.97 3.00
C TYR A 25 3.26 -2.28 4.46
N ASP A 26 4.53 -2.57 4.75
CA ASP A 26 5.06 -2.74 6.09
C ASP A 26 6.58 -2.44 6.10
N PRO A 27 7.10 -1.67 7.08
CA PRO A 27 6.38 -0.92 8.11
C PRO A 27 5.52 0.22 7.53
N TRP A 28 4.43 0.59 8.23
CA TRP A 28 3.49 1.63 7.81
C TRP A 28 3.02 2.49 9.00
N PRO A 29 2.84 3.82 8.85
CA PRO A 29 3.06 4.62 7.65
C PRO A 29 4.53 4.95 7.38
N THR A 30 4.91 5.05 6.11
CA THR A 30 6.24 5.53 5.69
C THR A 30 6.37 7.05 5.86
N PRO A 31 7.58 7.63 5.86
CA PRO A 31 7.77 9.08 5.84
C PRO A 31 7.03 9.77 4.67
N LEU A 32 7.04 9.17 3.48
CA LEU A 32 6.31 9.69 2.32
C LEU A 32 4.79 9.65 2.54
N ALA A 33 4.26 8.55 3.07
CA ALA A 33 2.84 8.42 3.38
C ALA A 33 2.38 9.43 4.45
N GLN A 34 3.23 9.71 5.44
CA GLN A 34 2.98 10.74 6.44
C GLN A 34 2.93 12.14 5.80
N ALA A 35 3.92 12.50 4.98
CA ALA A 35 3.95 13.79 4.27
C ALA A 35 2.74 13.95 3.34
N ALA A 36 2.37 12.90 2.62
CA ALA A 36 1.19 12.88 1.75
C ALA A 36 -0.11 13.11 2.55
N ALA A 37 -0.27 12.44 3.70
CA ALA A 37 -1.42 12.63 4.57
C ALA A 37 -1.51 14.07 5.11
N GLN A 38 -0.38 14.65 5.54
CA GLN A 38 -0.31 16.04 6.01
C GLN A 38 -0.64 17.05 4.91
N ALA A 39 -0.25 16.76 3.67
CA ALA A 39 -0.57 17.56 2.49
C ALA A 39 -1.98 17.29 1.91
N GLY A 40 -2.82 16.49 2.59
CA GLY A 40 -4.18 16.17 2.18
C GLY A 40 -4.27 15.33 0.90
N ARG A 41 -3.24 14.55 0.59
CA ARG A 41 -3.16 13.73 -0.63
C ARG A 41 -3.74 12.35 -0.41
N THR A 42 -4.31 11.77 -1.48
CA THR A 42 -4.71 10.37 -1.46
C THR A 42 -3.48 9.48 -1.53
N VAL A 43 -3.42 8.46 -0.68
CA VAL A 43 -2.32 7.50 -0.66
C VAL A 43 -2.83 6.13 -1.06
N VAL A 44 -2.25 5.56 -2.11
CA VAL A 44 -2.37 4.14 -2.47
C VAL A 44 -1.12 3.44 -1.99
N ASN A 45 -1.24 2.33 -1.29
CA ASN A 45 -0.09 1.67 -0.64
C ASN A 45 0.25 0.31 -1.25
N GLY A 46 1.32 -0.31 -0.74
CA GLY A 46 1.79 -1.61 -1.21
C GLY A 46 0.77 -2.74 -1.03
N LEU A 47 -0.18 -2.62 -0.10
CA LEU A 47 -1.23 -3.63 0.08
C LEU A 47 -2.27 -3.54 -1.03
N ASP A 48 -2.60 -2.34 -1.49
CA ASP A 48 -3.47 -2.14 -2.66
C ASP A 48 -2.83 -2.75 -3.91
N LEU A 49 -1.52 -2.56 -4.09
CA LEU A 49 -0.74 -3.20 -5.14
C LEU A 49 -0.79 -4.73 -5.04
N LEU A 50 -0.50 -5.28 -3.86
CA LEU A 50 -0.49 -6.72 -3.62
C LEU A 50 -1.86 -7.36 -3.90
N VAL A 51 -2.95 -6.69 -3.51
CA VAL A 51 -4.31 -7.14 -3.81
C VAL A 51 -4.59 -7.11 -5.31
N GLY A 52 -4.21 -6.03 -6.01
CA GLY A 52 -4.36 -5.94 -7.46
C GLY A 52 -3.66 -7.10 -8.18
N GLN A 53 -2.46 -7.46 -7.73
CA GLN A 53 -1.73 -8.63 -8.23
C GLN A 53 -2.46 -9.93 -7.91
N ALA A 54 -2.92 -10.11 -6.66
CA ALA A 54 -3.60 -11.31 -6.21
C ALA A 54 -4.91 -11.58 -6.97
N VAL A 55 -5.67 -10.54 -7.32
CA VAL A 55 -6.89 -10.68 -8.14
C VAL A 55 -6.55 -11.33 -9.48
N GLY A 56 -5.56 -10.77 -10.20
CA GLY A 56 -5.14 -11.32 -11.49
C GLY A 56 -4.57 -12.73 -11.38
N GLN A 57 -3.79 -13.01 -10.33
CA GLN A 57 -3.23 -14.35 -10.09
C GLN A 57 -4.33 -15.39 -9.82
N ILE A 58 -5.33 -15.05 -9.00
CA ILE A 58 -6.45 -15.96 -8.70
C ILE A 58 -7.25 -16.27 -9.98
N GLU A 59 -7.52 -15.26 -10.80
CA GLU A 59 -8.21 -15.44 -12.08
C GLU A 59 -7.40 -16.34 -13.02
N LEU A 60 -6.11 -16.05 -13.23
CA LEU A 60 -5.25 -16.82 -14.13
C LEU A 60 -5.06 -18.28 -13.68
N MET A 61 -4.95 -18.53 -12.37
CA MET A 61 -4.68 -19.86 -11.85
C MET A 61 -5.94 -20.72 -11.70
N THR A 62 -7.10 -20.10 -11.45
CA THR A 62 -8.32 -20.84 -11.09
C THR A 62 -9.49 -20.64 -12.04
N GLY A 63 -9.42 -19.65 -12.95
CA GLY A 63 -10.53 -19.23 -13.80
C GLY A 63 -11.66 -18.54 -13.04
N ARG A 64 -11.46 -18.15 -11.77
CA ARG A 64 -12.49 -17.54 -10.91
C ARG A 64 -12.14 -16.10 -10.58
N LEU A 65 -13.17 -15.24 -10.56
CA LEU A 65 -13.08 -13.88 -10.06
C LEU A 65 -13.20 -13.84 -8.54
N VAL A 66 -12.60 -12.81 -7.93
CA VAL A 66 -12.62 -12.56 -6.49
C VAL A 66 -12.84 -11.08 -6.21
N ASP A 67 -13.64 -10.75 -5.20
CA ASP A 67 -13.83 -9.35 -4.78
C ASP A 67 -12.53 -8.84 -4.13
N PRO A 68 -11.89 -7.77 -4.68
CA PRO A 68 -10.67 -7.20 -4.10
C PRO A 68 -10.84 -6.77 -2.63
N ARG A 69 -12.05 -6.41 -2.20
CA ARG A 69 -12.31 -6.02 -0.80
C ARG A 69 -12.13 -7.17 0.18
N LEU A 70 -12.43 -8.40 -0.25
CA LEU A 70 -12.20 -9.60 0.56
C LEU A 70 -10.70 -9.79 0.79
N LEU A 71 -9.89 -9.63 -0.26
CA LEU A 71 -8.45 -9.76 -0.19
C LEU A 71 -7.80 -8.64 0.64
N LEU A 72 -8.28 -7.40 0.49
CA LEU A 72 -7.86 -6.27 1.33
C LEU A 72 -8.13 -6.55 2.82
N ALA A 73 -9.32 -7.05 3.16
CA ALA A 73 -9.65 -7.38 4.53
C ALA A 73 -8.74 -8.50 5.09
N ALA A 74 -8.53 -9.55 4.30
CA ALA A 74 -7.64 -10.66 4.68
C ALA A 74 -6.19 -10.21 4.86
N GLY A 75 -5.66 -9.39 3.95
CA GLY A 75 -4.29 -8.88 4.02
C GLY A 75 -4.07 -7.95 5.23
N ARG A 76 -5.05 -7.09 5.55
CA ARG A 76 -5.00 -6.27 6.77
C ARG A 76 -4.96 -7.12 8.04
N ALA A 77 -5.80 -8.16 8.11
CA ALA A 77 -5.82 -9.07 9.25
C ALA A 77 -4.47 -9.81 9.41
N ALA A 78 -3.89 -10.27 8.30
CA ALA A 78 -2.59 -10.94 8.30
C ALA A 78 -1.45 -10.02 8.77
N LEU A 79 -1.40 -8.77 8.31
CA LEU A 79 -0.41 -7.78 8.77
C LEU A 79 -0.58 -7.45 10.25
N SER A 80 -1.82 -7.33 10.73
CA SER A 80 -2.10 -7.11 12.16
C SER A 80 -1.65 -8.28 13.04
N ALA A 81 -1.83 -9.52 12.58
CA ALA A 81 -1.37 -10.71 13.30
C ALA A 81 0.17 -10.80 13.31
N ALA A 82 0.83 -10.51 12.19
CA ALA A 82 2.28 -10.57 12.08
C ALA A 82 3.01 -9.57 13.00
N ARG A 83 2.40 -8.41 13.29
CA ARG A 83 2.98 -7.39 14.19
C ARG A 83 2.86 -7.72 15.68
N GLN A 84 2.04 -8.70 16.05
CA GLN A 84 1.84 -9.12 17.45
C GLN A 84 2.80 -10.25 17.87
N ASN A 85 3.55 -10.80 16.92
CA ASN A 85 4.57 -11.84 17.13
C ASN A 85 5.96 -11.23 17.22
#